data_AF-A0A938NXZ0-F1
#
_entry.id   AF-A0A938NXZ0-F1
#
_cell.length_a   1.000
_cell.length_b   1.000
_cell.length_c   1.000
_cell.angle_alpha   90.00
_cell.angle_beta   90.00
_cell.angle_gamma   90.00
#
_symmetry.space_group_name_H-M   'P 1'
#
loop_
_entity.id
_entity.type
_entity.pdbx_description
1 polymer ?
#
loop_
_entity_poly.entity_id
_entity_poly.type
_entity_poly.pdbx_seq_one_letter_code
_entity_poly.pdbx_strand_id
1 'polypeptide(L)' 'MRPWHWMSLVLLAALSLFAEFAMPHDAEHWWSVVPGFFMLFGFVGCLVIIFFSKALGKLFLQQDEDYYDDL' A
#
# COMPACT_ATOMS: atom_id res chain seq x y z
N MET A 1 -12.48 12.42 -13.64
CA MET A 1 -12.73 11.18 -12.87
C MET A 1 -13.60 11.54 -11.68
N ARG A 2 -14.79 10.94 -11.53
CA ARG A 2 -15.70 11.33 -10.44
C ARG A 2 -15.17 10.84 -9.09
N PRO A 3 -15.25 11.64 -8.01
CA PRO A 3 -14.67 11.30 -6.70
C PRO A 3 -15.34 10.08 -6.03
N TRP A 4 -16.46 9.63 -6.58
CA TRP A 4 -17.26 8.51 -6.06
C TRP A 4 -16.48 7.20 -5.93
N HIS A 5 -15.59 6.91 -6.88
CA HIS A 5 -14.79 5.68 -6.86
C HIS A 5 -13.78 5.67 -5.69
N TRP A 6 -13.26 6.84 -5.31
CA TRP A 6 -12.37 6.98 -4.15
C TRP A 6 -13.13 6.80 -2.85
N MET A 7 -14.34 7.37 -2.76
CA MET A 7 -15.20 7.19 -1.59
C MET A 7 -15.62 5.72 -1.41
N SER A 8 -15.96 5.01 -2.49
CA SER A 8 -16.31 3.58 -2.39
C SER A 8 -15.13 2.72 -1.95
N LEU A 9 -13.92 3.00 -2.42
CA LEU A 9 -12.71 2.28 -2.04
C LEU A 9 -12.38 2.48 -0.56
N VAL A 10 -12.44 3.73 -0.08
CA VAL A 10 -12.20 4.06 1.33
C VAL A 10 -13.26 3.41 2.22
N LEU A 11 -14.52 3.42 1.79
CA LEU A 11 -15.63 2.84 2.54
C LEU A 11 -15.53 1.30 2.62
N LEU A 12 -15.19 0.63 1.52
CA LEU A 12 -14.93 -0.82 1.52
C LEU A 12 -13.75 -1.19 2.44
N ALA A 13 -12.67 -0.42 2.41
CA ALA A 13 -11.51 -0.64 3.27
C ALA A 13 -11.85 -0.44 4.76
N ALA A 14 -12.65 0.58 5.09
CA ALA A 14 -13.13 0.81 6.45
C ALA A 14 -14.06 -0.31 6.93
N LEU A 15 -14.89 -0.86 6.03
CA LEU A 15 -15.83 -1.93 6.34
C LEU A 15 -15.10 -3.28 6.57
N SER A 16 -14.05 -3.57 5.80
CA SER A 16 -13.18 -4.73 6.07
C SER A 16 -12.45 -4.60 7.42
N LEU A 17 -12.02 -3.39 7.79
CA LEU A 17 -11.43 -3.09 9.10
C LEU A 17 -12.39 -3.39 10.25
N PHE A 18 -13.64 -2.94 10.11
CA PHE A 18 -14.68 -3.17 11.10
C PHE A 18 -15.04 -4.66 11.22
N ALA A 19 -15.05 -5.40 10.10
CA ALA A 19 -15.29 -6.84 10.09
C ALA A 19 -14.18 -7.61 10.84
N GLU A 20 -12.91 -7.24 10.63
CA GLU A 20 -11.77 -7.81 11.37
C GLU A 20 -11.83 -7.50 12.86
N PHE A 21 -12.35 -6.33 13.26
CA PHE A 21 -12.55 -5.98 14.68
C PHE A 21 -13.67 -6.79 15.34
N ALA A 22 -14.68 -7.21 14.57
CA ALA A 22 -15.84 -7.94 15.06
C ALA A 22 -15.60 -9.45 15.20
N MET A 23 -14.56 -10.01 14.58
CA MET A 23 -14.18 -11.42 14.72
C MET A 23 -13.09 -11.58 15.78
N PRO A 24 -13.38 -12.20 16.94
CA PRO A 24 -12.34 -12.55 17.88
C PRO A 24 -11.49 -13.66 17.27
N HIS A 25 -10.26 -13.34 16.89
CA HIS A 25 -9.24 -14.34 16.59
C HIS A 25 -8.65 -14.83 17.92
N ASP A 26 -8.76 -16.14 18.18
CA ASP A 26 -7.98 -16.81 19.23
C ASP A 26 -6.48 -16.69 18.86
N ALA A 27 -5.84 -15.64 19.33
CA ALA A 27 -4.50 -15.26 18.92
C ALA A 27 -3.44 -16.00 19.75
N GLU A 28 -2.74 -16.96 19.15
CA GLU A 28 -1.54 -17.60 19.73
C GLU A 28 -0.37 -16.61 19.92
N HIS A 29 -0.41 -15.43 19.28
CA HIS A 29 0.67 -14.45 19.35
C HIS A 29 0.17 -13.05 19.72
N TRP A 30 0.99 -12.32 20.48
CA TRP A 30 0.68 -10.98 21.01
C TRP A 30 0.36 -9.92 19.95
N TRP A 31 0.87 -10.07 18.72
CA TRP A 31 0.62 -9.13 17.62
C TRP A 31 -0.72 -9.36 16.90
N SER A 32 -1.34 -10.54 17.02
CA SER A 32 -2.68 -10.81 16.48
C SER A 32 -3.81 -10.35 17.40
N VAL A 33 -3.48 -9.87 18.61
CA VAL A 33 -4.42 -9.21 19.53
C VAL A 33 -4.77 -7.79 19.06
N VAL A 34 -3.94 -7.18 18.22
CA VAL A 34 -4.19 -5.82 17.72
C VAL A 34 -5.06 -5.89 16.46
N PRO A 35 -6.34 -5.54 16.54
CA PRO A 35 -7.22 -5.58 15.37
C PRO A 35 -6.73 -4.57 14.32
N GLY A 36 -6.68 -5.00 13.06
CA GLY A 36 -6.18 -4.19 11.94
C GLY A 36 -4.67 -4.22 11.71
N PHE A 37 -3.90 -5.00 12.50
CA PHE A 37 -2.45 -5.15 12.31
C PHE A 37 -2.09 -5.64 10.90
N PHE A 38 -2.77 -6.68 10.40
CA PHE A 38 -2.50 -7.25 9.08
C PHE A 38 -2.84 -6.29 7.93
N MET A 39 -3.92 -5.51 8.07
CA MET A 39 -4.28 -4.52 7.06
C MET A 39 -3.25 -3.38 7.01
N LEU A 40 -2.81 -2.87 8.16
CA LEU A 40 -1.73 -1.88 8.21
C LEU A 40 -0.42 -2.45 7.67
N PHE A 41 -0.07 -3.68 8.02
CA PHE A 41 1.12 -4.35 7.51
C PHE A 41 1.08 -4.50 5.99
N GLY A 42 -0.05 -4.94 5.42
CA GLY A 42 -0.24 -5.03 3.97
C GLY A 42 -0.19 -3.66 3.28
N PHE A 43 -0.80 -2.64 3.87
CA PHE A 43 -0.77 -1.27 3.35
C PHE A 43 0.66 -0.69 3.36
N VAL A 44 1.37 -0.85 4.46
CA VAL A 44 2.79 -0.45 4.58
C VAL A 44 3.65 -1.23 3.60
N GLY A 45 3.43 -2.54 3.44
CA GLY A 45 4.11 -3.37 2.45
C GLY A 45 3.93 -2.84 1.03
N CYS A 46 2.71 -2.48 0.64
CA CYS A 46 2.43 -1.84 -0.64
C CYS A 46 3.18 -0.50 -0.80
N LEU A 47 3.16 0.37 0.22
CA LEU A 47 3.90 1.63 0.18
C LEU A 47 5.41 1.40 0.01
N VAL A 48 5.99 0.47 0.76
CA VAL A 48 7.41 0.09 0.67
C VAL A 48 7.75 -0.32 -0.76
N ILE A 49 6.95 -1.19 -1.39
CA ILE A 49 7.18 -1.62 -2.77
C ILE A 49 7.13 -0.42 -3.73
N ILE A 50 6.13 0.45 -3.62
CA ILE A 50 6.00 1.63 -4.49
C ILE A 50 7.22 2.55 -4.37
N PHE A 51 7.64 2.87 -3.14
CA PHE A 51 8.80 3.72 -2.91
C PHE A 51 10.08 3.08 -3.40
N PHE A 52 10.24 1.77 -3.15
CA PHE A 52 11.40 1.02 -3.62
C PHE A 52 11.47 0.99 -5.15
N SER A 53 10.35 0.73 -5.83
CA SER A 53 10.27 0.78 -7.30
C SER A 53 10.56 2.17 -7.85
N LYS A 54 10.08 3.24 -7.20
CA LYS A 54 10.41 4.62 -7.61
C LYS A 54 11.89 4.94 -7.43
N ALA A 55 12.49 4.52 -6.32
CA ALA A 55 13.91 4.71 -6.05
C ALA A 55 14.77 3.96 -7.07
N LEU A 56 14.43 2.70 -7.35
CA LEU A 56 15.10 1.88 -8.36
C LEU A 56 14.95 2.48 -9.77
N GLY A 57 13.75 2.93 -10.13
CA GLY A 57 13.49 3.55 -11.43
C GLY A 57 14.29 4.84 -11.64
N LYS A 58 14.41 5.68 -10.61
CA LYS A 58 15.22 6.91 -10.69
C LYS A 58 16.72 6.63 -10.75
N LEU A 59 17.21 5.61 -10.04
CA LEU A 59 18.64 5.29 -10.00
C LEU A 59 19.10 4.49 -11.23
N PHE A 60 18.24 3.66 -11.82
CA PHE A 60 18.63 2.67 -12.82
C PHE A 60 18.02 2.89 -14.21
N LEU A 61 16.91 3.63 -14.33
CA LEU A 61 16.14 3.71 -15.58
C LEU A 61 16.04 5.12 -16.19
N GLN A 62 16.38 6.19 -15.46
CA GLN A 62 16.58 7.50 -16.07
C GLN A 62 17.96 7.51 -16.75
N GLN A 63 17.96 7.14 -18.02
CA GLN A 63 19.04 7.45 -18.95
C GLN A 63 19.06 8.98 -19.13
N ASP A 64 20.26 9.58 -19.08
CA ASP A 64 20.49 11.01 -19.31
C ASP A 64 19.82 11.44 -20.63
N GLU A 65 19.12 12.58 -20.60
CA GLU A 65 18.37 13.07 -21.76
C GLU A 65 19.29 13.49 -22.93
N ASP A 66 20.60 13.63 -22.67
CA ASP A 66 21.62 14.03 -23.65
C ASP A 66 22.04 12.92 -24.64
N TYR A 67 21.49 11.70 -24.56
CA TYR A 67 21.92 10.60 -25.46
C TYR A 67 21.56 10.81 -26.95
N TYR A 68 20.68 11.76 -27.28
CA TYR A 68 20.27 12.05 -28.65
C TYR A 68 20.55 13.48 -29.13
N ASP A 69 21.11 14.35 -28.28
CA ASP A 69 21.40 15.75 -28.66
C ASP A 69 22.66 15.89 -29.54
N ASP A 70 23.41 14.80 -29.73
CA ASP A 70 24.62 14.73 -30.56
C ASP A 70 24.41 14.12 -31.97
N LEU A 71 23.18 14.12 -32.54
CA LEU A 71 22.93 13.65 -33.92
C LEU A 71 22.50 14.73 -34.92
#